data_AF-A0A0J6WKF6-F1
#
_entry.id   AF-A0A0J6WKF6-F1
#
_cell.length_a   1.000
_cell.length_b   1.000
_cell.length_c   1.000
_cell.angle_alpha   90.00
_cell.angle_beta   90.00
_cell.angle_gamma   90.00
#
_symmetry.space_group_name_H-M   'P 1'
#
loop_
_entity.id
_entity.type
_entity.pdbx_description
1 polymer ?
#
loop_
_entity_poly.entity_id
_entity_poly.type
_entity_poly.pdbx_seq_one_letter_code
_entity_poly.pdbx_strand_id
1 'polypeptide(L)'
;MAADGEPDDPEVLWRALRDAHLGLVVTLAKHYTGHGTAFLDLIEIGNVGLAQAIRAYNPAKGYRFSIYATWWIRHAFARAITA
;
A
#
# COMPACT_ATOMS: atom_id res chain seq x y z
N MET A 1 14.98 23.15 10.64
CA MET A 1 15.55 21.80 10.51
C MET A 1 14.96 20.93 11.62
N ALA A 2 13.64 20.71 11.57
CA ALA A 2 12.91 19.96 12.59
C ALA A 2 12.26 18.77 11.90
N ALA A 3 12.93 17.62 11.99
CA ALA A 3 12.38 16.33 11.59
C ALA A 3 12.58 15.30 12.72
N ASP A 4 12.67 15.78 13.96
CA ASP A 4 12.74 14.94 15.14
C ASP A 4 11.29 14.66 15.57
N GLY A 5 10.57 13.90 14.74
CA GLY A 5 9.29 13.33 15.15
C GLY A 5 9.54 12.38 16.31
N GLU A 6 8.77 12.53 17.39
CA GLU A 6 8.83 11.65 18.56
C GLU A 6 8.78 10.18 18.07
N PRO A 7 9.63 9.27 18.58
CA PRO A 7 9.72 7.89 18.10
C PRO A 7 8.39 7.11 18.16
N ASP A 8 7.42 7.57 18.96
CA ASP A 8 6.08 6.99 19.08
C ASP A 8 5.00 7.70 18.24
N ASP A 9 5.35 8.65 17.37
CA ASP A 9 4.38 9.27 16.45
C ASP A 9 3.89 8.23 15.40
N PRO A 10 2.58 7.93 15.34
CA PRO A 10 2.03 6.99 14.37
C PRO A 10 2.35 7.35 12.92
N GLU A 11 2.55 8.63 12.60
CA GLU A 11 2.90 9.10 11.26
C GLU A 11 4.31 8.64 10.84
N VAL A 12 5.27 8.61 11.77
CA VAL A 12 6.62 8.09 11.51
C VAL A 12 6.57 6.60 11.21
N LEU A 13 5.80 5.84 12.00
CA LEU A 13 5.60 4.41 11.78
C LEU A 13 4.91 4.12 10.44
N TRP A 14 3.87 4.88 10.10
CA TRP A 14 3.14 4.71 8.84
C TRP A 14 4.02 4.99 7.63
N ARG A 15 4.86 6.03 7.69
CA ARG A 15 5.85 6.32 6.65
C ARG A 15 6.84 5.19 6.49
N ALA A 16 7.43 4.70 7.59
CA ALA A 16 8.36 3.57 7.56
C ALA A 16 7.72 2.30 6.97
N LEU A 17 6.48 1.98 7.38
CA LEU A 17 5.72 0.84 6.84
C LEU A 17 5.42 1.01 5.35
N ARG A 18 5.00 2.19 4.92
CA ARG A 18 4.75 2.50 3.52
C ARG A 18 6.01 2.32 2.69
N ASP A 19 7.09 2.99 3.08
CA ASP A 19 8.34 3.06 2.32
C ASP A 19 8.98 1.67 2.18
N ALA A 20 8.88 0.83 3.21
CA ALA A 20 9.32 -0.57 3.16
C ALA A 20 8.50 -1.45 2.20
N HIS A 21 7.27 -1.05 1.84
CA HIS A 21 6.35 -1.86 1.03
C HIS A 21 5.99 -1.25 -0.33
N LEU A 22 6.60 -0.14 -0.74
CA LEU A 22 6.40 0.42 -2.09
C LEU A 22 6.72 -0.60 -3.21
N GLY A 23 7.76 -1.43 -3.02
CA GLY A 23 8.10 -2.49 -3.97
C GLY A 23 7.03 -3.57 -4.14
N LEU A 24 6.20 -3.80 -3.11
CA LEU A 24 5.07 -4.73 -3.18
C LEU A 24 4.01 -4.22 -4.17
N VAL A 25 3.70 -2.91 -4.12
CA VAL A 25 2.74 -2.28 -5.03
C VAL A 25 3.20 -2.43 -6.48
N VAL A 26 4.47 -2.12 -6.76
CA VAL A 26 5.05 -2.23 -8.11
C VAL A 26 5.01 -3.68 -8.61
N THR A 27 5.32 -4.66 -7.74
CA THR A 27 5.29 -6.07 -8.09
C THR A 27 3.88 -6.53 -8.44
N LEU A 28 2.88 -6.15 -7.64
CA LEU A 28 1.49 -6.52 -7.89
C LEU A 28 0.93 -5.80 -9.13
N ALA A 29 1.21 -4.52 -9.33
CA ALA A 29 0.71 -3.73 -10.45
C ALA A 29 1.10 -4.31 -11.82
N LYS A 30 2.27 -4.96 -11.94
CA LYS A 30 2.72 -5.62 -13.18
C LYS A 30 1.70 -6.63 -13.70
N HIS A 31 1.00 -7.32 -12.80
CA HIS A 31 -0.01 -8.34 -13.15
C HIS A 31 -1.35 -7.75 -13.62
N TYR A 32 -1.55 -6.44 -13.48
CA TYR A 32 -2.79 -5.75 -13.83
C TYR A 32 -2.61 -4.81 -15.04
N THR A 33 -1.43 -4.78 -15.66
CA THR A 33 -1.18 -4.04 -16.90
C THR A 33 -1.95 -4.63 -18.09
N GLY A 34 -2.11 -3.86 -19.17
CA GLY A 34 -2.78 -4.32 -20.40
C GLY A 34 -4.31 -4.27 -20.39
N HIS A 35 -4.92 -3.76 -19.31
CA HIS A 35 -6.38 -3.65 -19.16
C HIS A 35 -6.90 -2.21 -19.38
N GLY A 36 -6.20 -1.41 -20.19
CA GLY A 36 -6.60 -0.02 -20.51
C GLY A 36 -6.15 1.04 -19.50
N THR A 37 -5.77 0.66 -18.28
CA THR A 37 -5.17 1.56 -17.28
C THR A 37 -3.66 1.66 -17.45
N ALA A 38 -3.09 2.86 -17.38
CA ALA A 38 -1.64 3.04 -17.45
C ALA A 38 -0.94 2.45 -16.23
N PHE A 39 0.30 1.97 -16.40
CA PHE A 39 1.04 1.34 -15.30
C PHE A 39 1.32 2.30 -14.14
N LEU A 40 1.56 3.59 -14.43
CA LEU A 40 1.77 4.60 -13.41
C LEU A 40 0.48 4.84 -12.59
N ASP A 41 -0.67 4.93 -13.25
CA ASP A 41 -1.97 5.07 -12.59
C ASP A 41 -2.26 3.88 -11.67
N LEU A 42 -1.94 2.65 -12.12
CA LEU A 42 -2.03 1.46 -11.28
C LEU A 42 -1.15 1.60 -10.04
N ILE A 43 0.08 2.10 -10.15
CA ILE A 43 0.93 2.33 -8.97
C ILE A 43 0.28 3.33 -8.01
N GLU A 44 -0.29 4.43 -8.51
CA GLU A 44 -0.97 5.42 -7.67
C GLU A 44 -2.18 4.82 -6.95
N ILE A 45 -3.05 4.10 -7.66
CA ILE A 45 -4.19 3.38 -7.10
C ILE A 45 -3.73 2.37 -6.04
N GLY A 46 -2.64 1.65 -6.32
CA GLY A 46 -2.08 0.66 -5.41
C GLY A 46 -1.51 1.29 -4.15
N ASN A 47 -0.89 2.47 -4.26
CA ASN A 47 -0.41 3.24 -3.11
C ASN A 47 -1.57 3.69 -2.21
N VAL A 48 -2.73 4.04 -2.78
CA VAL A 48 -3.96 4.32 -2.02
C VAL A 48 -4.42 3.06 -1.28
N GLY A 49 -4.44 1.90 -1.94
CA GLY A 49 -4.74 0.61 -1.31
C GLY A 49 -3.77 0.25 -0.18
N LEU A 50 -2.46 0.51 -0.37
CA LEU A 50 -1.45 0.32 0.66
C LEU A 50 -1.68 1.24 1.88
N ALA A 51 -2.02 2.52 1.66
CA ALA A 51 -2.33 3.44 2.74
C ALA A 51 -3.56 3.01 3.56
N GLN A 52 -4.58 2.45 2.90
CA GLN A 52 -5.73 1.84 3.59
C GLN A 52 -5.31 0.62 4.42
N ALA A 53 -4.44 -0.23 3.87
CA ALA A 53 -3.90 -1.37 4.59
C ALA A 53 -3.13 -0.95 5.85
N ILE A 54 -2.30 0.09 5.78
CA ILE A 54 -1.54 0.62 6.94
C ILE A 54 -2.50 1.06 8.04
N ARG A 55 -3.54 1.82 7.69
CA ARG A 55 -4.53 2.34 8.66
C ARG A 55 -5.34 1.23 9.34
N ALA A 56 -5.62 0.14 8.63
CA ALA A 56 -6.46 -0.95 9.12
C ALA A 56 -5.67 -2.15 9.66
N TYR A 57 -4.34 -2.14 9.55
CA TYR A 57 -3.50 -3.23 10.00
C TYR A 57 -3.48 -3.33 11.53
N ASN A 58 -3.66 -4.56 12.03
CA ASN A 58 -3.54 -4.86 13.45
C ASN A 58 -2.48 -5.96 13.65
N PRO A 59 -1.30 -5.63 14.21
CA PRO A 59 -0.23 -6.60 14.42
C PRO A 59 -0.58 -7.68 15.46
N ALA A 60 -1.53 -7.42 16.37
CA ALA A 60 -1.96 -8.39 17.38
C ALA A 60 -2.66 -9.62 16.77
N LYS A 61 -3.10 -9.54 15.51
CA LYS A 61 -3.68 -10.67 14.78
C LYS A 61 -2.65 -11.70 14.30
N GLY A 62 -1.34 -11.41 14.42
CA GLY A 62 -0.26 -12.38 14.14
C GLY A 62 0.06 -12.61 12.66
N TYR A 63 -0.60 -11.91 11.73
CA TYR A 63 -0.28 -12.00 10.30
C TYR A 63 0.73 -10.94 9.88
N ARG A 64 1.67 -11.31 8.99
CA ARG A 64 2.59 -10.35 8.37
C ARG A 64 1.84 -9.27 7.60
N PHE A 65 2.27 -8.02 7.71
CA PHE A 65 1.65 -6.88 7.03
C PHE A 65 1.53 -7.10 5.51
N SER A 66 2.55 -7.67 4.86
CA SER A 66 2.54 -7.92 3.40
C SER A 66 1.37 -8.77 2.93
N ILE A 67 0.91 -9.73 3.74
CA ILE A 67 -0.27 -10.56 3.45
C ILE A 67 -1.52 -9.68 3.43
N TYR A 68 -1.67 -8.84 4.45
CA TYR A 68 -2.81 -7.93 4.58
C TYR A 68 -2.84 -6.88 3.47
N ALA A 69 -1.69 -6.23 3.22
CA ALA A 69 -1.54 -5.21 2.19
C ALA A 69 -1.85 -5.75 0.79
N THR A 70 -1.45 -6.99 0.49
CA THR A 70 -1.74 -7.63 -0.80
C THR A 70 -3.24 -7.65 -1.11
N TRP A 71 -4.09 -7.91 -0.12
CA TRP A 71 -5.54 -7.94 -0.34
C TRP A 71 -6.08 -6.55 -0.70
N TRP A 72 -5.71 -5.52 0.06
CA TRP A 72 -6.15 -4.14 -0.18
C TRP A 72 -5.66 -3.58 -1.52
N ILE A 73 -4.41 -3.86 -1.87
CA ILE A 73 -3.82 -3.42 -3.15
C ILE A 73 -4.56 -4.07 -4.32
N ARG A 74 -4.79 -5.39 -4.28
CA ARG A 74 -5.52 -6.09 -5.34
C ARG A 74 -6.98 -5.65 -5.44
N HIS A 75 -7.62 -5.36 -4.29
CA HIS A 75 -8.96 -4.81 -4.27
C HIS A 75 -9.03 -3.43 -4.94
N ALA A 76 -8.07 -2.55 -4.67
CA ALA A 76 -7.97 -1.24 -5.32
C ALA A 76 -7.81 -1.37 -6.85
N PHE A 77 -6.95 -2.27 -7.34
CA PHE A 77 -6.80 -2.52 -8.77
C PHE A 77 -8.07 -3.06 -9.41
N ALA A 78 -8.71 -4.05 -8.79
CA ALA A 78 -9.95 -4.63 -9.31
C ALA A 78 -11.04 -3.56 -9.45
N ARG A 79 -11.16 -2.67 -8.45
CA ARG A 79 -12.09 -1.54 -8.51
C ARG A 79 -11.76 -0.55 -9.63
N ALA A 80 -10.49 -0.27 -9.88
CA ALA A 80 -10.09 0.68 -10.92
C ALA A 80 -10.28 0.14 -12.34
N ILE A 81 -10.16 -1.16 -12.55
CA ILE A 81 -10.36 -1.78 -13.88
C ILE A 81 -11.85 -1.99 -14.19
N THR A 82 -12.66 -2.21 -13.15
CA THR A 82 -14.10 -2.44 -13.31
C THR A 82 -14.91 -1.13 -13.35
N ALA A 83 -14.35 -0.03 -12.86
CA ALA A 83 -14.96 1.30 -12.89
C ALA A 83 -14.86 1.94 -14.27
#